data_AF-A0A061APN7-F1
#
_entry.id   AF-A0A061APN7-F1
#
_cell.length_a   1.000
_cell.length_b   1.000
_cell.length_c   1.000
_cell.angle_alpha   90.00
_cell.angle_beta   90.00
_cell.angle_gamma   90.00
#
_symmetry.space_group_name_H-M   'P 1'
#
loop_
_entity.id
_entity.type
_entity.pdbx_description
1 polymer ?
#
loop_
_entity_poly.entity_id
_entity_poly.type
_entity_poly.pdbx_seq_one_letter_code
_entity_poly.pdbx_strand_id
1 'polypeptide(L)'
;MSQTYKLNEKRTVAHTLTGGRYRLQATAFAAAGFPLVFTLSYDDDAELYKLDWRSASGPLLISRCVIKVEYDGYKAFANTLEGMYLPEAQVASIFAQSPRSSYSQETYTFDVELHCAPGSLQPREEVEAAKRQLQLARTTFIETERKTFAKHATESITAQVPQDVALVFPSSQRVLWATAKALTQASPYLKELLESDFIEGSAQTSFDAAFETAGLVGSGFDDSDDENDTRDVAAAPASNREPKAPFKLVRIAQTSYTTYAAVLVWISSHHIAFAPLRSTSRSEELSKDLAVQACAASRDSSIAKDANLPAPASPKSVYRLAHLLRLDALAALALENLKSQLTPKNASYELYSDVACCYPAVRDVVLAYVVEHWNEVGKSKAASEMQDKAEQGELPVGAAKTAMMLAAKLAERQK
;
A
#
# COMPACT_ATOMS: atom_id res chain seq x y z
N MET A 1 24.35 -32.07 5.16
CA MET A 1 25.63 -32.53 4.60
C MET A 1 26.14 -31.44 3.67
N SER A 2 27.43 -31.10 3.71
CA SER A 2 28.02 -30.17 2.73
C SER A 2 28.04 -30.82 1.35
N GLN A 3 27.76 -30.04 0.31
CA GLN A 3 27.75 -30.54 -1.07
C GLN A 3 29.00 -30.04 -1.80
N THR A 4 29.67 -30.93 -2.54
CA THR A 4 30.86 -30.57 -3.32
C THR A 4 30.55 -30.73 -4.81
N TYR A 5 30.86 -29.70 -5.59
CA TYR A 5 30.73 -29.67 -7.05
C TYR A 5 32.10 -29.55 -7.68
N LYS A 6 32.36 -30.32 -8.74
CA LYS A 6 33.61 -30.27 -9.51
C LYS A 6 33.31 -29.97 -10.96
N LEU A 7 34.01 -29.00 -11.51
CA LEU A 7 34.00 -28.64 -12.92
C LEU A 7 35.42 -28.78 -13.45
N ASN A 8 35.63 -29.77 -14.31
CA ASN A 8 36.86 -29.91 -15.07
C ASN A 8 36.50 -29.79 -16.55
N GLU A 9 36.80 -28.65 -17.15
CA GLU A 9 36.37 -28.34 -18.50
C GLU A 9 37.51 -27.71 -19.31
N LYS A 10 37.70 -28.18 -20.54
CA LYS A 10 38.66 -27.64 -21.48
C LYS A 10 37.93 -26.79 -22.52
N ARG A 11 38.28 -25.51 -22.63
CA ARG A 11 37.66 -24.56 -23.58
C ARG A 11 38.72 -23.90 -24.44
N THR A 12 38.46 -23.88 -25.73
CA THR A 12 39.25 -23.09 -26.69
C THR A 12 38.59 -21.72 -26.81
N VAL A 13 39.37 -20.67 -26.56
CA VAL A 13 38.86 -19.30 -26.59
C VAL A 13 39.25 -18.64 -27.91
N ALA A 14 38.27 -18.03 -28.57
CA ALA A 14 38.49 -17.37 -29.84
C ALA A 14 39.07 -15.97 -29.62
N HIS A 15 40.04 -15.61 -30.47
CA HIS A 15 40.55 -14.24 -30.55
C HIS A 15 39.98 -13.56 -31.78
N THR A 16 39.63 -12.28 -31.64
CA THR A 16 39.19 -11.42 -32.74
C THR A 16 40.23 -10.34 -32.98
N LEU A 17 40.59 -10.10 -34.24
CA LEU A 17 41.53 -9.05 -34.58
C LEU A 17 40.79 -7.72 -34.69
N THR A 18 41.03 -6.80 -33.76
CA THR A 18 40.41 -5.46 -33.78
C THR A 18 41.51 -4.41 -33.66
N GLY A 19 41.66 -3.53 -34.67
CA GLY A 19 42.67 -2.47 -34.64
C GLY A 19 44.13 -2.94 -34.59
N GLY A 20 44.43 -4.14 -35.11
CA GLY A 20 45.78 -4.72 -35.10
C GLY A 20 46.19 -5.42 -33.80
N ARG A 21 45.28 -5.51 -32.81
CA ARG A 21 45.46 -6.30 -31.59
C ARG A 21 44.51 -7.49 -31.56
N TYR A 22 44.99 -8.63 -31.06
CA TYR A 22 44.16 -9.81 -30.83
C TYR A 22 43.41 -9.64 -29.51
N ARG A 23 42.07 -9.60 -29.58
CA ARG A 23 41.19 -9.47 -28.42
C ARG A 23 40.53 -10.80 -28.10
N LEU A 24 40.66 -11.24 -26.85
CA LEU A 24 39.94 -12.42 -26.36
C LEU A 24 38.43 -12.14 -26.39
N GLN A 25 37.66 -12.98 -27.07
CA GLN A 25 36.20 -12.87 -27.04
C GLN A 25 35.67 -13.41 -25.70
N ALA A 26 34.83 -12.63 -25.03
CA ALA A 26 34.18 -13.05 -23.79
C ALA A 26 33.45 -14.38 -24.01
N THR A 27 33.92 -15.43 -23.34
CA THR A 27 33.43 -16.80 -23.55
C THR A 27 32.82 -17.31 -22.27
N ALA A 28 31.50 -17.49 -22.29
CA ALA A 28 30.75 -18.07 -21.19
C ALA A 28 30.79 -19.59 -21.25
N PHE A 29 30.91 -20.23 -20.09
CA PHE A 29 30.83 -21.68 -19.98
C PHE A 29 30.10 -22.10 -18.70
N ALA A 30 29.33 -23.17 -18.83
CA ALA A 30 28.51 -23.74 -17.78
C ALA A 30 28.43 -25.25 -17.99
N ALA A 31 28.40 -26.01 -16.89
CA ALA A 31 28.19 -27.45 -16.92
C ALA A 31 26.84 -27.82 -16.31
N ALA A 32 26.20 -28.85 -16.87
CA ALA A 32 24.95 -29.36 -16.34
C ALA A 32 25.11 -29.79 -14.88
N GLY A 33 24.28 -29.25 -13.99
CA GLY A 33 24.33 -29.52 -12.55
C GLY A 33 25.39 -28.74 -11.77
N PHE A 34 26.17 -27.86 -12.41
CA PHE A 34 27.11 -26.98 -11.72
C PHE A 34 26.44 -25.64 -11.37
N PRO A 35 26.59 -25.11 -10.15
CA PRO A 35 25.78 -23.99 -9.67
C PRO A 35 26.25 -22.59 -10.12
N LEU A 36 27.39 -22.49 -10.81
CA LEU A 36 27.93 -21.24 -11.34
C LEU A 36 28.02 -21.25 -12.86
N VAL A 37 27.85 -20.06 -13.45
CA VAL A 37 28.21 -19.77 -14.84
C VAL A 37 29.43 -18.88 -14.82
N PHE A 38 30.48 -19.27 -15.55
CA PHE A 38 31.71 -18.50 -15.67
C PHE A 38 31.76 -17.78 -17.01
N THR A 39 32.50 -16.67 -17.07
CA THR A 39 32.82 -15.95 -18.30
C THR A 39 34.27 -15.51 -18.24
N LEU A 40 35.09 -16.03 -19.14
CA LEU A 40 36.48 -15.57 -19.29
C LEU A 40 36.52 -14.44 -20.32
N SER A 41 37.18 -13.34 -19.97
CA SER A 41 37.39 -12.17 -20.82
C SER A 41 38.81 -11.61 -20.62
N TYR A 42 39.23 -10.71 -21.50
CA TYR A 42 40.48 -9.95 -21.36
C TYR A 42 40.16 -8.46 -21.28
N ASP A 43 40.71 -7.80 -20.27
CA ASP A 43 40.59 -6.37 -20.05
C ASP A 43 41.78 -5.65 -20.71
N ASP A 44 41.52 -4.98 -21.83
CA ASP A 44 42.54 -4.29 -22.63
C ASP A 44 43.16 -3.09 -21.89
N ASP A 45 42.40 -2.45 -21.00
CA ASP A 45 42.86 -1.26 -20.28
C ASP A 45 43.78 -1.64 -19.12
N ALA A 46 43.51 -2.77 -18.47
CA ALA A 46 44.31 -3.29 -17.38
C ALA A 46 45.43 -4.26 -17.83
N GLU A 47 45.38 -4.74 -19.08
CA GLU A 47 46.21 -5.83 -19.61
C GLU A 47 46.08 -7.15 -18.81
N LEU A 48 44.87 -7.44 -18.28
CA LEU A 48 44.61 -8.60 -17.39
C LEU A 48 43.54 -9.53 -17.96
N TYR A 49 43.70 -10.83 -17.72
CA TYR A 49 42.59 -11.78 -17.84
C TYR A 49 41.60 -11.58 -16.70
N LYS A 50 40.31 -11.59 -17.02
CA LYS A 50 39.22 -11.45 -16.06
C LYS A 50 38.29 -12.66 -16.15
N LEU A 51 38.17 -13.38 -15.04
CA LEU A 51 37.19 -14.45 -14.88
C LEU A 51 36.02 -13.94 -14.06
N ASP A 52 34.89 -13.77 -14.71
CA ASP A 52 33.61 -13.44 -14.09
C ASP A 52 32.84 -14.71 -13.75
N TRP A 53 32.09 -14.71 -12.65
CA TRP A 53 31.12 -15.75 -12.35
C TRP A 53 29.87 -15.20 -11.71
N ARG A 54 28.76 -15.90 -11.96
CA ARG A 54 27.44 -15.65 -11.35
C ARG A 54 26.75 -16.97 -11.03
N SER A 55 25.78 -16.93 -10.14
CA SER A 55 24.96 -18.11 -9.88
C SER A 55 24.06 -18.45 -11.07
N ALA A 56 23.91 -19.74 -11.36
CA ALA A 56 23.05 -20.24 -12.42
C ALA A 56 21.56 -20.26 -12.03
N SER A 57 21.23 -20.36 -10.73
CA SER A 57 19.89 -20.71 -10.27
C SER A 57 19.37 -19.97 -9.02
N GLY A 58 20.06 -18.91 -8.56
CA GLY A 58 19.61 -18.09 -7.41
C GLY A 58 20.73 -17.69 -6.44
N PRO A 59 20.44 -17.18 -5.24
CA PRO A 59 21.48 -16.86 -4.28
C PRO A 59 22.25 -18.11 -3.83
N LEU A 60 23.58 -18.00 -3.74
CA LEU A 60 24.48 -19.11 -3.42
C LEU A 60 25.44 -18.72 -2.30
N LEU A 61 25.53 -19.55 -1.27
CA LEU A 61 26.58 -19.44 -0.24
C LEU A 61 27.72 -20.42 -0.52
N ILE A 62 28.90 -19.89 -0.80
CA ILE A 62 30.12 -20.66 -1.04
C ILE A 62 30.90 -20.70 0.26
N SER A 63 30.99 -21.87 0.89
CA SER A 63 31.82 -22.03 2.08
C SER A 63 33.30 -22.03 1.70
N ARG A 64 33.64 -22.73 0.62
CA ARG A 64 34.99 -22.72 0.03
C ARG A 64 34.92 -22.99 -1.47
N CYS A 65 35.66 -22.23 -2.26
CA CYS A 65 35.80 -22.42 -3.70
C CYS A 65 37.27 -22.39 -4.05
N VAL A 66 37.74 -23.41 -4.78
CA VAL A 66 39.07 -23.44 -5.37
C VAL A 66 38.90 -23.34 -6.86
N ILE A 67 39.45 -22.28 -7.46
CA ILE A 67 39.44 -22.06 -8.91
C ILE A 67 40.88 -22.18 -9.38
N LYS A 68 41.11 -23.07 -10.34
CA LYS A 68 42.37 -23.20 -11.07
C LYS A 68 42.08 -23.06 -12.56
N VAL A 69 42.88 -22.23 -13.22
CA VAL A 69 42.84 -22.09 -14.68
C VAL A 69 44.26 -22.31 -15.17
N GLU A 70 44.41 -23.23 -16.10
CA GLU A 70 45.69 -23.60 -16.68
C GLU A 70 45.63 -23.37 -18.20
N TYR A 71 46.73 -22.89 -18.76
CA TYR A 71 46.92 -22.63 -20.17
C TYR A 71 48.20 -23.32 -20.61
N ASP A 72 48.12 -24.28 -21.54
CA ASP A 72 49.27 -25.02 -22.07
C ASP A 72 50.24 -25.57 -20.99
N GLY A 73 49.67 -26.04 -19.87
CA GLY A 73 50.44 -26.54 -18.72
C GLY A 73 50.99 -25.46 -17.77
N TYR A 74 50.83 -24.18 -18.09
CA TYR A 74 51.09 -23.04 -17.21
C TYR A 74 49.87 -22.70 -16.35
N LYS A 75 50.10 -22.36 -15.09
CA LYS A 75 49.03 -21.90 -14.19
C LYS A 75 48.71 -20.44 -14.48
N ALA A 76 47.60 -20.19 -15.16
CA ALA A 76 47.08 -18.85 -15.41
C ALA A 76 46.34 -18.29 -14.17
N PHE A 77 45.65 -19.16 -13.43
CA PHE A 77 44.87 -18.79 -12.26
C PHE A 77 44.95 -19.86 -11.16
N ALA A 78 45.08 -19.45 -9.91
CA ALA A 78 44.85 -20.31 -8.75
C ALA A 78 44.40 -19.44 -7.58
N ASN A 79 43.15 -19.56 -7.17
CA ASN A 79 42.63 -18.82 -6.02
C ASN A 79 41.70 -19.69 -5.16
N THR A 80 41.72 -19.44 -3.86
CA THR A 80 40.79 -20.04 -2.89
C THR A 80 39.94 -18.95 -2.27
N LEU A 81 38.64 -19.01 -2.49
CA LEU A 81 37.66 -18.10 -1.91
C LEU A 81 36.95 -18.82 -0.77
N GLU A 82 36.80 -18.17 0.38
CA GLU A 82 36.09 -18.73 1.53
C GLU A 82 35.01 -17.77 2.03
N GLY A 83 33.88 -18.33 2.47
CA GLY A 83 32.80 -17.56 3.11
C GLY A 83 32.13 -16.52 2.20
N MET A 84 31.97 -16.80 0.91
CA MET A 84 31.41 -15.84 -0.05
C MET A 84 29.91 -16.06 -0.26
N TYR A 85 29.12 -15.00 -0.12
CA TYR A 85 27.71 -14.98 -0.49
C TYR A 85 27.53 -14.31 -1.87
N LEU A 86 26.90 -15.01 -2.81
CA LEU A 86 26.59 -14.53 -4.15
C LEU A 86 25.09 -14.30 -4.28
N PRO A 87 24.60 -13.06 -4.27
CA PRO A 87 23.21 -12.75 -4.59
C PRO A 87 22.93 -12.93 -6.09
N GLU A 88 21.66 -13.15 -6.44
CA GLU A 88 21.20 -13.52 -7.79
C GLU A 88 21.66 -12.56 -8.91
N ALA A 89 21.78 -11.27 -8.62
CA ALA A 89 22.10 -10.24 -9.60
C ALA A 89 23.59 -9.86 -9.68
N GLN A 90 24.44 -10.43 -8.81
CA GLN A 90 25.82 -9.96 -8.69
C GLN A 90 26.80 -10.88 -9.43
N VAL A 91 27.67 -10.26 -10.21
CA VAL A 91 28.83 -10.88 -10.84
C VAL A 91 30.02 -10.62 -9.92
N ALA A 92 30.76 -11.67 -9.59
CA ALA A 92 32.05 -11.55 -8.94
C ALA A 92 33.16 -11.85 -9.96
N SER A 93 34.33 -11.24 -9.76
CA SER A 93 35.41 -11.23 -10.74
C SER A 93 36.75 -11.44 -10.05
N ILE A 94 37.68 -12.16 -10.70
CA ILE A 94 39.10 -12.09 -10.36
C ILE A 94 39.91 -11.80 -11.61
N PHE A 95 40.98 -11.03 -11.42
CA PHE A 95 41.92 -10.62 -12.44
C PHE A 95 43.25 -11.36 -12.30
N ALA A 96 43.90 -11.66 -13.42
CA ALA A 96 45.24 -12.24 -13.45
C ALA A 96 46.09 -11.64 -14.57
N GLN A 97 47.39 -11.48 -14.33
CA GLN A 97 48.33 -11.00 -15.34
C GLN A 97 48.57 -12.04 -16.42
N SER A 98 48.62 -11.58 -17.67
CA SER A 98 48.91 -12.45 -18.81
C SER A 98 50.35 -12.99 -18.72
N PRO A 99 50.58 -14.32 -18.84
CA PRO A 99 51.91 -14.84 -19.08
C PRO A 99 52.38 -14.33 -20.45
N ARG A 100 53.50 -13.60 -20.48
CA ARG A 100 54.01 -12.98 -21.70
C ARG A 100 54.21 -14.03 -22.81
N SER A 101 53.65 -13.70 -23.98
CA SER A 101 53.83 -14.29 -25.31
C SER A 101 53.21 -15.67 -25.60
N SER A 102 52.16 -15.71 -26.41
CA SER A 102 52.21 -16.23 -27.79
C SER A 102 50.93 -15.89 -28.57
N TYR A 103 51.04 -15.74 -29.89
CA TYR A 103 49.90 -15.45 -30.78
C TYR A 103 49.44 -16.74 -31.47
N SER A 104 48.44 -17.44 -30.91
CA SER A 104 47.64 -18.47 -31.60
C SER A 104 46.40 -18.83 -30.78
N GLN A 105 45.51 -19.69 -31.29
CA GLN A 105 44.32 -20.15 -30.55
C GLN A 105 44.71 -20.81 -29.23
N GLU A 106 44.29 -20.20 -28.13
CA GLU A 106 44.64 -20.66 -26.79
C GLU A 106 43.58 -21.62 -26.26
N THR A 107 44.04 -22.77 -25.75
CA THR A 107 43.17 -23.71 -25.06
C THR A 107 43.42 -23.66 -23.56
N TYR A 108 42.36 -23.33 -22.83
CA TYR A 108 42.36 -23.20 -21.39
C TYR A 108 41.70 -24.42 -20.75
N THR A 109 42.29 -24.91 -19.68
CA THR A 109 41.72 -25.95 -18.81
C THR A 109 41.27 -25.28 -17.52
N PHE A 110 40.00 -25.45 -17.18
CA PHE A 110 39.38 -24.91 -15.98
C PHE A 110 39.12 -26.07 -15.01
N ASP A 111 39.73 -26.01 -13.84
CA ASP A 111 39.50 -26.94 -12.73
C ASP A 111 38.96 -26.16 -11.54
N VAL A 112 37.65 -26.26 -11.33
CA VAL A 112 36.93 -25.55 -10.27
C VAL A 112 36.26 -26.54 -9.32
N GLU A 113 36.61 -26.44 -8.04
CA GLU A 113 36.00 -27.21 -6.95
C GLU A 113 35.23 -26.25 -6.03
N LEU A 114 33.93 -26.48 -5.89
CA LEU A 114 33.05 -25.72 -4.99
C LEU A 114 32.60 -26.60 -3.84
N HIS A 115 32.86 -26.16 -2.62
CA HIS A 115 32.24 -26.66 -1.42
C HIS A 115 31.15 -25.67 -0.99
N CYS A 116 29.92 -26.17 -0.91
CA CYS A 116 28.74 -25.41 -0.48
C CYS A 116 28.36 -25.83 0.93
N ALA A 117 27.95 -24.87 1.76
CA ALA A 117 27.43 -25.21 3.08
C ALA A 117 26.06 -25.92 2.93
N PRO A 118 25.61 -26.66 3.96
CA PRO A 118 24.26 -27.23 3.95
C PRO A 118 23.20 -26.14 3.75
N GLY A 119 22.25 -26.36 2.83
CA GLY A 119 21.19 -25.39 2.52
C GLY A 119 21.64 -24.17 1.70
N SER A 120 22.88 -24.16 1.20
CA SER A 120 23.42 -23.03 0.42
C SER A 120 22.94 -22.94 -1.02
N LEU A 121 22.34 -24.02 -1.53
CA LEU A 121 21.70 -24.07 -2.84
C LEU A 121 20.21 -24.30 -2.61
N GLN A 122 19.47 -23.21 -2.52
CA GLN A 122 18.01 -23.26 -2.49
C GLN A 122 17.50 -23.01 -3.91
N PRO A 123 16.55 -23.83 -4.40
CA PRO A 123 15.82 -23.53 -5.62
C PRO A 123 15.24 -22.11 -5.58
N ARG A 124 15.26 -21.41 -6.71
CA ARG A 124 14.68 -20.07 -6.84
C ARG A 124 13.26 -19.97 -6.29
N GLU A 125 12.44 -21.00 -6.54
CA GLU A 125 11.05 -21.07 -6.06
C GLU A 125 10.96 -21.08 -4.52
N GLU A 126 11.86 -21.80 -3.83
CA GLU A 126 11.89 -21.83 -2.37
C GLU A 126 12.32 -20.47 -1.78
N VAL A 127 13.29 -19.81 -2.42
CA VAL A 127 13.73 -18.46 -2.01
C VAL A 127 12.63 -17.44 -2.22
N GLU A 128 11.93 -17.49 -3.36
CA GLU A 128 10.78 -16.61 -3.62
C GLU A 128 9.62 -16.89 -2.66
N ALA A 129 9.35 -18.16 -2.33
CA ALA A 129 8.34 -18.54 -1.34
C ALA A 129 8.70 -18.03 0.06
N ALA A 130 9.96 -18.19 0.49
CA ALA A 130 10.44 -17.68 1.77
C ALA A 130 10.37 -16.15 1.84
N LYS A 131 10.71 -15.44 0.75
CA LYS A 131 10.55 -13.97 0.65
C LYS A 131 9.09 -13.56 0.80
N ARG A 132 8.15 -14.26 0.13
CA ARG A 132 6.71 -14.02 0.25
C ARG A 132 6.23 -14.25 1.68
N GLN A 133 6.65 -15.34 2.32
CA GLN A 133 6.32 -15.63 3.72
C GLN A 133 6.86 -14.56 4.68
N LEU A 134 8.10 -14.13 4.50
CA LEU A 134 8.69 -13.06 5.30
C LEU A 134 7.95 -11.73 5.12
N GLN A 135 7.59 -11.38 3.88
CA GLN A 135 6.82 -10.19 3.58
C GLN A 135 5.42 -10.25 4.21
N LEU A 136 4.75 -11.40 4.13
CA LEU A 136 3.46 -11.63 4.77
C LEU A 136 3.58 -11.48 6.29
N ALA A 137 4.54 -12.17 6.92
CA ALA A 137 4.78 -12.09 8.36
C ALA A 137 5.06 -10.66 8.82
N ARG A 138 5.87 -9.90 8.07
CA ARG A 138 6.13 -8.48 8.36
C ARG A 138 4.86 -7.63 8.26
N THR A 139 4.03 -7.87 7.25
CA THR A 139 2.78 -7.12 7.04
C THR A 139 1.79 -7.42 8.17
N THR A 140 1.61 -8.69 8.52
CA THR A 140 0.76 -9.13 9.65
C THR A 140 1.24 -8.57 10.98
N PHE A 141 2.56 -8.54 11.22
CA PHE A 141 3.14 -7.95 12.43
C PHE A 141 2.81 -6.45 12.54
N ILE A 142 3.06 -5.69 11.48
CA ILE A 142 2.76 -4.24 11.43
C ILE A 142 1.26 -4.00 11.63
N GLU A 143 0.39 -4.80 10.99
CA GLU A 143 -1.06 -4.66 11.16
C GLU A 143 -1.50 -4.91 12.61
N THR A 144 -0.94 -5.93 13.25
CA THR A 144 -1.22 -6.27 14.65
C THR A 144 -0.76 -5.17 15.60
N GLU A 145 0.43 -4.62 15.36
CA GLU A 145 1.00 -3.52 16.13
C GLU A 145 0.14 -2.25 16.00
N ARG A 146 -0.21 -1.86 14.77
CA ARG A 146 -1.11 -0.73 14.50
C ARG A 146 -2.47 -0.90 15.15
N LYS A 147 -3.06 -2.11 15.09
CA LYS A 147 -4.33 -2.41 15.74
C LYS A 147 -4.23 -2.31 17.27
N THR A 148 -3.09 -2.67 17.85
CA THR A 148 -2.85 -2.53 19.30
C THR A 148 -2.76 -1.05 19.70
N PHE A 149 -2.01 -0.24 18.94
CA PHE A 149 -1.97 1.21 19.16
C PHE A 149 -3.34 1.87 18.97
N ALA A 150 -4.14 1.38 18.02
CA ALA A 150 -5.49 1.89 17.78
C ALA A 150 -6.41 1.70 18.99
N LYS A 151 -6.27 0.60 19.72
CA LYS A 151 -7.04 0.36 20.96
C LYS A 151 -6.73 1.42 22.01
N HIS A 152 -5.45 1.68 22.26
CA HIS A 152 -5.02 2.74 23.18
C HIS A 152 -5.42 4.15 22.71
N ALA A 153 -5.34 4.41 21.40
CA ALA A 153 -5.78 5.67 20.83
C ALA A 153 -7.28 5.91 21.02
N THR A 154 -8.09 4.86 20.91
CA THR A 154 -9.56 4.93 21.10
C THR A 154 -9.90 5.37 22.51
N GLU A 155 -9.22 4.81 23.52
CA GLU A 155 -9.38 5.25 24.92
C GLU A 155 -8.97 6.72 25.09
N SER A 156 -7.83 7.09 24.50
CA SER A 156 -7.26 8.45 24.57
C SER A 156 -8.18 9.53 24.00
N ILE A 157 -8.93 9.25 22.93
CA ILE A 157 -9.82 10.25 22.32
C ILE A 157 -11.15 10.43 23.06
N THR A 158 -11.43 9.63 24.09
CA THR A 158 -12.69 9.71 24.84
C THR A 158 -12.60 10.51 26.13
N ALA A 159 -11.40 10.80 26.64
CA ALA A 159 -11.23 11.51 27.91
C ALA A 159 -10.21 12.65 27.79
N GLN A 160 -10.34 13.67 28.64
CA GLN A 160 -9.36 14.76 28.75
C GLN A 160 -8.23 14.42 29.73
N VAL A 161 -7.33 13.51 29.33
CA VAL A 161 -6.07 13.14 30.00
C VAL A 161 -5.00 12.69 28.97
N PRO A 162 -4.00 13.50 28.55
CA PRO A 162 -3.71 14.93 28.78
C PRO A 162 -4.11 15.85 27.60
N GLN A 163 -5.25 15.60 26.95
CA GLN A 163 -5.70 16.27 25.72
C GLN A 163 -6.09 17.73 25.98
N ASP A 164 -5.75 18.62 25.04
CA ASP A 164 -5.95 20.07 25.11
C ASP A 164 -6.81 20.62 23.95
N VAL A 165 -7.35 19.74 23.09
CA VAL A 165 -8.29 20.10 22.02
C VAL A 165 -9.56 19.25 22.15
N ALA A 166 -10.71 19.91 22.11
CA ALA A 166 -12.04 19.28 22.08
C ALA A 166 -12.68 19.48 20.70
N LEU A 167 -13.01 18.39 20.03
CA LEU A 167 -13.81 18.38 18.81
C LEU A 167 -15.25 18.09 19.17
N VAL A 168 -16.13 19.08 18.99
CA VAL A 168 -17.53 19.04 19.42
C VAL A 168 -18.42 18.75 18.23
N PHE A 169 -19.33 17.79 18.39
CA PHE A 169 -20.28 17.34 17.37
C PHE A 169 -21.69 17.73 17.83
N PRO A 170 -22.24 18.87 17.37
CA PRO A 170 -23.54 19.34 17.84
C PRO A 170 -24.68 18.37 17.48
N SER A 171 -24.64 17.75 16.31
CA SER A 171 -25.72 16.87 15.83
C SER A 171 -25.87 15.59 16.66
N SER A 172 -24.75 15.04 17.18
CA SER A 172 -24.75 13.85 18.03
C SER A 172 -24.59 14.16 19.52
N GLN A 173 -24.36 15.44 19.86
CA GLN A 173 -24.04 15.91 21.21
C GLN A 173 -22.82 15.16 21.79
N ARG A 174 -21.78 14.90 20.99
CA ARG A 174 -20.58 14.17 21.43
C ARG A 174 -19.33 15.06 21.38
N VAL A 175 -18.31 14.64 22.13
CA VAL A 175 -16.99 15.29 22.15
C VAL A 175 -15.93 14.23 21.90
N LEU A 176 -14.97 14.55 21.05
CA LEU A 176 -13.71 13.83 20.92
C LEU A 176 -12.57 14.70 21.43
N TRP A 177 -11.63 14.07 22.11
CA TRP A 177 -10.46 14.73 22.67
C TRP A 177 -9.21 14.42 21.84
N ALA A 178 -8.34 15.40 21.68
CA ALA A 178 -7.07 15.25 20.98
C ALA A 178 -6.01 16.21 21.54
N THR A 179 -4.75 16.02 21.13
CA THR A 179 -3.69 16.99 21.47
C THR A 179 -3.42 17.91 20.29
N ALA A 180 -3.28 19.21 20.54
CA ALA A 180 -2.92 20.20 19.53
C ALA A 180 -1.62 19.80 18.82
N LYS A 181 -0.64 19.27 19.58
CA LYS A 181 0.61 18.75 19.04
C LYS A 181 0.40 17.64 18.01
N ALA A 182 -0.43 16.63 18.31
CA ALA A 182 -0.67 15.55 17.36
C ALA A 182 -1.42 16.04 16.11
N LEU A 183 -2.42 16.92 16.28
CA LEU A 183 -3.21 17.44 15.17
C LEU A 183 -2.40 18.35 14.24
N THR A 184 -1.61 19.26 14.79
CA THR A 184 -0.75 20.19 14.02
C THR A 184 0.39 19.47 13.31
N GLN A 185 0.94 18.41 13.90
CA GLN A 185 1.95 17.58 13.26
C GLN A 185 1.36 16.74 12.11
N ALA A 186 0.12 16.26 12.25
CA ALA A 186 -0.49 15.37 11.28
C ALA A 186 -1.15 16.11 10.10
N SER A 187 -1.72 17.29 10.33
CA SER A 187 -2.54 18.00 9.35
C SER A 187 -2.13 19.48 9.22
N PRO A 188 -1.71 19.92 8.01
CA PRO A 188 -1.48 21.33 7.74
C PRO A 188 -2.73 22.19 7.95
N TYR A 189 -3.91 21.66 7.66
CA TYR A 189 -5.19 22.34 7.88
C TYR A 189 -5.43 22.59 9.38
N LEU A 190 -5.27 21.56 10.22
CA LEU A 190 -5.46 21.70 11.66
C LEU A 190 -4.38 22.56 12.30
N LYS A 191 -3.17 22.57 11.73
CA LYS A 191 -2.11 23.49 12.12
C LYS A 191 -2.54 24.94 11.93
N GLU A 192 -2.99 25.29 10.73
CA GLU A 192 -3.49 26.63 10.42
C GLU A 192 -4.69 27.00 11.31
N LEU A 193 -5.61 26.07 11.54
CA LEU A 193 -6.78 26.29 12.40
C LEU A 193 -6.42 26.56 13.87
N LEU A 194 -5.42 25.85 14.42
CA LEU A 194 -5.11 25.89 15.86
C LEU A 194 -3.99 26.87 16.23
N GLU A 195 -3.16 27.32 15.29
CA GLU A 195 -2.03 28.23 15.50
C GLU A 195 -2.29 29.68 15.05
N SER A 196 -3.37 29.93 14.32
CA SER A 196 -3.76 31.28 13.90
C SER A 196 -4.61 32.00 14.94
N ASP A 197 -4.97 33.25 14.64
CA ASP A 197 -5.82 34.11 15.48
C ASP A 197 -7.32 33.73 15.40
N PHE A 198 -7.66 32.55 14.86
CA PHE A 198 -9.04 32.05 14.89
C PHE A 198 -9.49 31.73 16.32
N ILE A 199 -10.81 31.75 16.54
CA ILE A 199 -11.40 31.48 17.86
C ILE A 199 -11.09 30.05 18.35
N GLU A 200 -10.90 29.12 17.41
CA GLU A 200 -10.50 27.73 17.65
C GLU A 200 -9.09 27.62 18.23
N GLY A 201 -8.22 28.61 18.01
CA GLY A 201 -6.88 28.69 18.60
C GLY A 201 -6.88 29.13 20.06
N SER A 202 -7.98 29.71 20.54
CA SER A 202 -8.11 30.25 21.90
C SER A 202 -8.57 29.20 22.91
N ALA A 203 -8.04 29.28 24.13
CA ALA A 203 -8.45 28.40 25.22
C ALA A 203 -9.85 28.77 25.75
N GLN A 204 -10.67 27.76 25.97
CA GLN A 204 -12.02 27.81 26.52
C GLN A 204 -12.13 26.89 27.75
N THR A 205 -13.15 27.13 28.58
CA THR A 205 -13.42 26.34 29.81
C THR A 205 -14.84 25.77 29.85
N SER A 206 -15.67 26.03 28.83
CA SER A 206 -17.06 25.60 28.77
C SER A 206 -17.47 25.18 27.36
N PHE A 207 -18.49 24.34 27.25
CA PHE A 207 -19.11 23.91 26.00
C PHE A 207 -20.43 24.63 25.67
N ASP A 208 -20.87 25.60 26.48
CA ASP A 208 -22.26 26.12 26.46
C ASP A 208 -22.77 26.54 25.07
N ALA A 209 -21.95 27.23 24.27
CA ALA A 209 -22.32 27.66 22.91
C ALA A 209 -22.01 26.62 21.81
N ALA A 210 -21.20 25.60 22.13
CA ALA A 210 -20.66 24.70 21.11
C ALA A 210 -21.67 23.65 20.63
N PHE A 211 -22.62 23.27 21.50
CA PHE A 211 -23.66 22.29 21.21
C PHE A 211 -24.91 22.86 20.55
N GLU A 212 -24.98 24.18 20.38
CA GLU A 212 -26.10 24.82 19.70
C GLU A 212 -26.25 24.28 18.28
N THR A 213 -27.46 23.85 17.92
CA THR A 213 -27.78 23.31 16.59
C THR A 213 -28.43 24.34 15.68
N ALA A 214 -28.79 25.51 16.21
CA ALA A 214 -29.36 26.62 15.45
C ALA A 214 -28.40 27.04 14.32
N GLY A 215 -28.89 27.03 13.08
CA GLY A 215 -28.09 27.42 11.89
C GLY A 215 -27.17 26.35 11.32
N LEU A 216 -27.23 25.10 11.79
CA LEU A 216 -26.50 24.01 11.15
C LEU A 216 -27.12 23.67 9.80
N VAL A 217 -26.37 23.92 8.73
CA VAL A 217 -26.63 23.30 7.43
C VAL A 217 -26.16 21.85 7.56
N GLY A 218 -27.09 20.89 7.44
CA GLY A 218 -26.75 19.47 7.42
C GLY A 218 -25.73 19.16 6.32
N SER A 219 -25.06 18.00 6.41
CA SER A 219 -24.24 17.51 5.29
C SER A 219 -25.07 17.59 4.01
N GLY A 220 -24.70 18.46 3.08
CA GLY A 220 -25.39 18.62 1.79
C GLY A 220 -25.19 17.43 0.85
N PHE A 221 -24.56 16.38 1.35
CA PHE A 221 -24.33 15.12 0.67
C PHE A 221 -25.26 14.09 1.30
N ASP A 222 -26.07 13.41 0.48
CA ASP A 222 -26.61 12.10 0.87
C ASP A 222 -25.42 11.14 0.82
N ASP A 223 -24.58 11.20 1.86
CA ASP A 223 -23.57 10.20 2.15
C ASP A 223 -24.34 8.91 2.43
N SER A 224 -24.70 8.20 1.35
CA SER A 224 -25.57 7.02 1.32
C SER A 224 -25.00 5.84 2.14
N ASP A 225 -23.99 6.07 2.95
CA ASP A 225 -23.28 5.27 3.94
C ASP A 225 -23.64 5.61 5.41
N ASP A 226 -24.73 6.38 5.66
CA ASP A 226 -25.41 6.66 6.97
C ASP A 226 -24.70 6.12 8.22
N GLU A 227 -23.63 6.80 8.60
CA GLU A 227 -22.97 6.69 9.89
C GLU A 227 -23.85 7.40 10.93
N ASN A 228 -25.01 6.82 11.18
CA ASN A 228 -26.09 7.52 11.85
C ASN A 228 -25.83 7.66 13.36
N ASP A 229 -25.00 8.63 13.74
CA ASP A 229 -24.78 8.99 15.15
C ASP A 229 -26.07 9.53 15.82
N THR A 230 -27.16 9.75 15.05
CA THR A 230 -28.44 10.25 15.57
C THR A 230 -29.24 9.18 16.34
N ARG A 231 -28.96 7.88 16.15
CA ARG A 231 -29.70 6.81 16.83
C ARG A 231 -29.26 6.58 18.29
N ASP A 232 -28.08 7.06 18.67
CA ASP A 232 -27.48 6.85 20.00
C ASP A 232 -27.38 8.13 20.84
N VAL A 233 -28.40 9.00 20.77
CA VAL A 233 -28.54 10.13 21.73
C VAL A 233 -28.72 9.60 23.16
N ALA A 234 -29.22 8.36 23.31
CA ALA A 234 -29.55 7.75 24.60
C ALA A 234 -28.36 7.13 25.37
N ALA A 235 -27.16 7.00 24.77
CA ALA A 235 -26.07 6.20 25.35
C ALA A 235 -24.72 6.92 25.53
N ALA A 236 -24.62 8.22 25.25
CA ALA A 236 -23.36 8.94 25.46
C ALA A 236 -23.13 9.15 26.98
N PRO A 237 -22.02 8.67 27.56
CA PRO A 237 -21.72 8.94 28.97
C PRO A 237 -21.48 10.43 29.16
N ALA A 238 -22.23 11.05 30.07
CA ALA A 238 -22.11 12.46 30.41
C ALA A 238 -20.68 12.86 30.86
N SER A 239 -19.86 11.87 31.25
CA SER A 239 -18.48 12.05 31.74
C SER A 239 -17.52 12.72 30.77
N ASN A 240 -17.77 12.65 29.45
CA ASN A 240 -16.87 13.22 28.45
C ASN A 240 -17.10 14.72 28.20
N ARG A 241 -18.13 15.30 28.83
CA ARG A 241 -18.54 16.71 28.65
C ARG A 241 -18.13 17.62 29.82
N GLU A 242 -17.50 17.08 30.85
CA GLU A 242 -16.95 17.88 31.95
C GLU A 242 -15.47 18.16 31.69
N PRO A 243 -15.11 19.39 31.24
CA PRO A 243 -13.72 19.73 31.04
C PRO A 243 -12.99 19.78 32.39
N LYS A 244 -11.89 19.03 32.49
CA LYS A 244 -10.99 18.96 33.64
C LYS A 244 -9.93 20.06 33.61
N ALA A 245 -9.67 20.64 32.45
CA ALA A 245 -8.70 21.72 32.23
C ALA A 245 -9.12 22.60 31.05
N PRO A 246 -8.58 23.82 30.91
CA PRO A 246 -8.79 24.65 29.72
C PRO A 246 -8.38 23.92 28.43
N PHE A 247 -9.12 24.17 27.33
CA PHE A 247 -8.94 23.45 26.07
C PHE A 247 -9.27 24.34 24.87
N LYS A 248 -8.74 24.01 23.69
CA LYS A 248 -9.12 24.60 22.40
C LYS A 248 -10.36 23.91 21.85
N LEU A 249 -11.33 24.67 21.33
CA LEU A 249 -12.60 24.12 20.87
C LEU A 249 -12.69 24.17 19.34
N VAL A 250 -12.97 23.02 18.72
CA VAL A 250 -13.24 22.91 17.28
C VAL A 250 -14.65 22.35 17.08
N ARG A 251 -15.53 23.12 16.43
CA ARG A 251 -16.92 22.72 16.19
C ARG A 251 -17.06 22.00 14.85
N ILE A 252 -17.52 20.75 14.87
CA ILE A 252 -17.67 19.89 13.70
C ILE A 252 -19.14 19.76 13.29
N ALA A 253 -19.51 20.39 12.18
CA ALA A 253 -20.89 20.43 11.69
C ALA A 253 -21.17 19.46 10.52
N GLN A 254 -20.18 19.19 9.67
CA GLN A 254 -20.37 18.55 8.37
C GLN A 254 -19.88 17.10 8.29
N THR A 255 -19.38 16.55 9.39
CA THR A 255 -18.84 15.18 9.45
C THR A 255 -19.34 14.50 10.72
N SER A 256 -19.61 13.20 10.62
CA SER A 256 -20.06 12.37 11.73
C SER A 256 -18.97 12.24 12.81
N TYR A 257 -19.40 11.97 14.04
CA TYR A 257 -18.55 11.54 15.14
C TYR A 257 -17.82 10.24 14.78
N THR A 258 -18.52 9.28 14.16
CA THR A 258 -17.94 7.98 13.78
C THR A 258 -16.75 8.13 12.83
N THR A 259 -16.89 8.91 11.74
CA THR A 259 -15.80 9.18 10.80
C THR A 259 -14.65 9.88 11.49
N TYR A 260 -14.92 10.95 12.27
CA TYR A 260 -13.85 11.68 12.95
C TYR A 260 -13.11 10.83 13.97
N ALA A 261 -13.81 9.99 14.74
CA ALA A 261 -13.17 9.08 15.69
C ALA A 261 -12.22 8.12 14.98
N ALA A 262 -12.66 7.53 13.86
CA ALA A 262 -11.81 6.67 13.04
C ALA A 262 -10.56 7.40 12.50
N VAL A 263 -10.72 8.66 12.06
CA VAL A 263 -9.60 9.47 11.55
C VAL A 263 -8.62 9.89 12.67
N LEU A 264 -9.11 10.27 13.85
CA LEU A 264 -8.24 10.60 14.99
C LEU A 264 -7.43 9.38 15.48
N VAL A 265 -8.07 8.20 15.50
CA VAL A 265 -7.37 6.95 15.79
C VAL A 265 -6.33 6.66 14.69
N TRP A 266 -6.66 6.88 13.43
CA TRP A 266 -5.71 6.70 12.33
C TRP A 266 -4.51 7.65 12.43
N ILE A 267 -4.71 8.92 12.83
CA ILE A 267 -3.62 9.89 13.00
C ILE A 267 -2.56 9.39 14.00
N SER A 268 -2.99 8.70 15.06
CA SER A 268 -2.10 8.23 16.12
C SER A 268 -1.58 6.81 15.93
N SER A 269 -2.31 5.94 15.23
CA SER A 269 -2.01 4.50 15.13
C SER A 269 -1.74 4.01 13.71
N HIS A 270 -2.04 4.80 12.68
CA HIS A 270 -2.10 4.41 11.27
C HIS A 270 -3.00 3.19 10.99
N HIS A 271 -3.93 2.89 11.90
CA HIS A 271 -4.97 1.88 11.73
C HIS A 271 -6.31 2.55 11.44
N ILE A 272 -7.04 2.01 10.47
CA ILE A 272 -8.44 2.39 10.25
C ILE A 272 -9.21 1.18 9.75
N ALA A 273 -10.42 1.00 10.26
CA ALA A 273 -11.36 0.00 9.79
C ALA A 273 -12.41 0.68 8.90
N PHE A 274 -12.58 0.17 7.68
CA PHE A 274 -13.58 0.68 6.77
C PHE A 274 -14.88 -0.12 6.86
N ALA A 275 -16.01 0.59 6.82
CA ALA A 275 -17.32 -0.02 6.70
C ALA A 275 -17.56 -0.53 5.27
N PRO A 276 -18.35 -1.61 5.11
CA PRO A 276 -18.85 -2.00 3.80
C PRO A 276 -19.66 -0.88 3.13
N LEU A 277 -19.55 -0.74 1.81
CA LEU A 277 -20.41 0.18 1.05
C LEU A 277 -21.88 -0.21 1.22
N ARG A 278 -22.73 0.75 1.58
CA ARG A 278 -24.19 0.52 1.69
C ARG A 278 -24.82 0.05 0.38
N SER A 279 -24.25 0.44 -0.76
CA SER A 279 -24.68 -0.04 -2.08
C SER A 279 -24.47 -1.54 -2.28
N THR A 280 -23.55 -2.17 -1.54
CA THR A 280 -23.33 -3.63 -1.54
C THR A 280 -24.47 -4.39 -0.87
N SER A 281 -25.17 -3.77 0.09
CA SER A 281 -26.30 -4.39 0.81
C SER A 281 -27.66 -4.19 0.12
N ARG A 282 -27.70 -3.49 -1.03
CA ARG A 282 -28.89 -3.38 -1.86
C ARG A 282 -29.09 -4.69 -2.64
N SER A 283 -29.75 -5.65 -2.01
CA SER A 283 -30.18 -6.91 -2.65
C SER A 283 -31.49 -6.71 -3.42
N GLU A 284 -31.80 -7.63 -4.34
CA GLU A 284 -32.94 -7.57 -5.25
C GLU A 284 -34.32 -7.48 -4.55
N GLU A 285 -34.43 -7.98 -3.31
CA GLU A 285 -35.69 -8.14 -2.55
C GLU A 285 -35.81 -7.26 -1.29
N LEU A 286 -34.74 -6.59 -0.87
CA LEU A 286 -34.70 -5.86 0.41
C LEU A 286 -35.04 -4.38 0.21
N SER A 287 -36.08 -3.90 0.90
CA SER A 287 -36.43 -2.48 0.91
C SER A 287 -35.27 -1.61 1.42
N LYS A 288 -35.26 -0.32 1.05
CA LYS A 288 -34.23 0.66 1.46
C LYS A 288 -33.97 0.62 2.97
N ASP A 289 -35.01 0.44 3.78
CA ASP A 289 -34.94 0.37 5.24
C ASP A 289 -34.29 -0.91 5.75
N LEU A 290 -34.54 -2.05 5.11
CA LEU A 290 -33.92 -3.32 5.49
C LEU A 290 -32.44 -3.37 5.11
N ALA A 291 -32.05 -2.75 3.98
CA ALA A 291 -30.64 -2.58 3.62
C ALA A 291 -29.91 -1.71 4.65
N VAL A 292 -30.55 -0.65 5.18
CA VAL A 292 -30.00 0.17 6.29
C VAL A 292 -29.81 -0.69 7.54
N GLN A 293 -30.80 -1.51 7.90
CA GLN A 293 -30.72 -2.39 9.06
C GLN A 293 -29.63 -3.45 8.92
N ALA A 294 -29.43 -4.03 7.73
CA ALA A 294 -28.38 -5.00 7.46
C ALA A 294 -26.98 -4.39 7.60
N CYS A 295 -26.76 -3.17 7.08
CA CYS A 295 -25.50 -2.45 7.26
C CYS A 295 -25.25 -2.10 8.74
N ALA A 296 -26.29 -1.66 9.46
CA ALA A 296 -26.22 -1.41 10.90
C ALA A 296 -25.85 -2.69 11.68
N ALA A 297 -26.51 -3.81 11.40
CA ALA A 297 -26.22 -5.09 12.05
C ALA A 297 -24.80 -5.60 11.75
N SER A 298 -24.31 -5.42 10.51
CA SER A 298 -22.92 -5.74 10.17
C SER A 298 -21.94 -4.86 10.96
N ARG A 299 -22.26 -3.57 11.13
CA ARG A 299 -21.45 -2.63 11.90
C ARG A 299 -21.44 -3.01 13.38
N ASP A 300 -22.59 -3.30 13.96
CA ASP A 300 -22.74 -3.72 15.35
C ASP A 300 -21.99 -5.03 15.62
N SER A 301 -22.00 -5.97 14.66
CA SER A 301 -21.21 -7.20 14.75
C SER A 301 -19.70 -6.94 14.71
N SER A 302 -19.25 -5.95 13.96
CA SER A 302 -17.84 -5.53 13.90
C SER A 302 -17.42 -4.80 15.17
N ILE A 303 -18.28 -3.94 15.72
CA ILE A 303 -18.08 -3.27 17.01
C ILE A 303 -18.00 -4.31 18.14
N ALA A 304 -18.88 -5.32 18.14
CA ALA A 304 -18.88 -6.39 19.13
C ALA A 304 -17.62 -7.26 19.07
N LYS A 305 -16.98 -7.41 17.90
CA LYS A 305 -15.74 -8.19 17.74
C LYS A 305 -14.52 -7.50 18.37
N ASP A 306 -14.46 -6.17 18.34
CA ASP A 306 -13.35 -5.39 18.90
C ASP A 306 -13.90 -4.12 19.57
N ALA A 307 -14.48 -4.27 20.77
CA ALA A 307 -15.14 -3.18 21.51
C ALA A 307 -14.23 -1.97 21.84
N ASN A 308 -12.91 -2.12 21.75
CA ASN A 308 -11.93 -1.06 22.03
C ASN A 308 -11.44 -0.35 20.76
N LEU A 309 -12.09 -0.56 19.61
CA LEU A 309 -11.79 0.16 18.37
C LEU A 309 -12.97 1.09 18.01
N PRO A 310 -12.72 2.19 17.29
CA PRO A 310 -13.81 3.00 16.77
C PRO A 310 -14.65 2.14 15.81
N ALA A 311 -15.94 2.47 15.71
CA ALA A 311 -16.80 1.85 14.72
C ALA A 311 -16.20 2.04 13.31
N PRO A 312 -16.28 1.02 12.43
CA PRO A 312 -15.82 1.15 11.06
C PRO A 312 -16.50 2.34 10.37
N ALA A 313 -15.69 3.17 9.70
CA ALA A 313 -16.15 4.36 9.01
C ALA A 313 -16.19 4.13 7.50
N SER A 314 -17.08 4.79 6.81
CA SER A 314 -17.21 4.65 5.36
C SER A 314 -15.99 5.18 4.62
N PRO A 315 -15.51 4.47 3.59
CA PRO A 315 -14.40 4.96 2.78
C PRO A 315 -14.70 6.30 2.09
N LYS A 316 -15.97 6.60 1.77
CA LYS A 316 -16.34 7.89 1.15
C LYS A 316 -16.26 9.03 2.16
N SER A 317 -16.84 8.85 3.34
CA SER A 317 -16.82 9.83 4.42
C SER A 317 -15.40 10.08 4.93
N VAL A 318 -14.60 9.01 5.08
CA VAL A 318 -13.18 9.10 5.42
C VAL A 318 -12.41 9.84 4.33
N TYR A 319 -12.64 9.56 3.04
CA TYR A 319 -11.97 10.29 1.96
C TYR A 319 -12.28 11.79 2.01
N ARG A 320 -13.55 12.17 2.19
CA ARG A 320 -13.96 13.58 2.28
C ARG A 320 -13.28 14.29 3.43
N LEU A 321 -13.26 13.66 4.61
CA LEU A 321 -12.59 14.23 5.78
C LEU A 321 -11.07 14.30 5.58
N ALA A 322 -10.45 13.23 5.07
CA ALA A 322 -9.01 13.20 4.81
C ALA A 322 -8.61 14.27 3.78
N HIS A 323 -9.42 14.48 2.74
CA HIS A 323 -9.20 15.53 1.76
C HIS A 323 -9.29 16.93 2.40
N LEU A 324 -10.31 17.19 3.22
CA LEU A 324 -10.46 18.45 3.96
C LEU A 324 -9.27 18.71 4.89
N LEU A 325 -8.88 17.69 5.67
CA LEU A 325 -7.77 17.78 6.63
C LEU A 325 -6.39 17.69 5.96
N ARG A 326 -6.31 17.54 4.63
CA ARG A 326 -5.06 17.35 3.87
C ARG A 326 -4.21 16.17 4.38
N LEU A 327 -4.86 15.03 4.61
CA LEU A 327 -4.26 13.76 5.01
C LEU A 327 -4.11 12.83 3.79
N ASP A 328 -3.16 13.12 2.91
CA ASP A 328 -3.05 12.47 1.60
C ASP A 328 -2.92 10.95 1.67
N ALA A 329 -2.14 10.43 2.62
CA ALA A 329 -1.99 8.98 2.81
C ALA A 329 -3.31 8.30 3.21
N LEU A 330 -4.12 8.96 4.05
CA LEU A 330 -5.44 8.44 4.43
C LEU A 330 -6.44 8.54 3.28
N ALA A 331 -6.41 9.64 2.52
CA ALA A 331 -7.23 9.81 1.34
C ALA A 331 -6.95 8.71 0.30
N ALA A 332 -5.68 8.38 0.06
CA ALA A 332 -5.29 7.27 -0.82
C ALA A 332 -5.79 5.92 -0.29
N LEU A 333 -5.63 5.65 1.01
CA LEU A 333 -6.14 4.41 1.63
C LEU A 333 -7.67 4.27 1.49
N ALA A 334 -8.40 5.37 1.64
CA ALA A 334 -9.85 5.39 1.50
C ALA A 334 -10.29 5.12 0.04
N LEU A 335 -9.57 5.68 -0.95
CA LEU A 335 -9.82 5.40 -2.37
C LEU A 335 -9.52 3.94 -2.75
N GLU A 336 -8.41 3.38 -2.26
CA GLU A 336 -8.08 1.97 -2.47
C GLU A 336 -9.13 1.05 -1.83
N ASN A 337 -9.59 1.38 -0.63
CA ASN A 337 -10.67 0.63 0.01
C ASN A 337 -11.98 0.74 -0.77
N LEU A 338 -12.38 1.93 -1.21
CA LEU A 338 -13.55 2.13 -2.09
C LEU A 338 -13.45 1.24 -3.33
N LYS A 339 -12.31 1.28 -4.02
CA LYS A 339 -12.05 0.49 -5.23
C LYS A 339 -12.20 -1.01 -4.96
N SER A 340 -11.66 -1.51 -3.84
CA SER A 340 -11.72 -2.93 -3.48
C SER A 340 -13.14 -3.47 -3.25
N GLN A 341 -14.09 -2.57 -2.98
CA GLN A 341 -15.49 -2.91 -2.70
C GLN A 341 -16.41 -2.75 -3.92
N LEU A 342 -15.89 -2.25 -5.06
CA LEU A 342 -16.68 -2.10 -6.28
C LEU A 342 -16.99 -3.45 -6.90
N THR A 343 -18.26 -3.61 -7.29
CA THR A 343 -18.79 -4.78 -7.97
C THR A 343 -19.68 -4.32 -9.11
N PRO A 344 -19.94 -5.18 -10.13
CA PRO A 344 -20.87 -4.81 -11.19
C PRO A 344 -22.28 -4.47 -10.69
N LYS A 345 -22.65 -5.00 -9.53
CA LYS A 345 -23.96 -4.80 -8.88
C LYS A 345 -24.09 -3.43 -8.20
N ASN A 346 -23.00 -2.84 -7.73
CA ASN A 346 -23.06 -1.59 -6.94
C ASN A 346 -22.43 -0.38 -7.66
N ALA A 347 -21.61 -0.60 -8.69
CA ALA A 347 -20.77 0.44 -9.28
C ALA A 347 -21.57 1.62 -9.86
N SER A 348 -22.75 1.40 -10.45
CA SER A 348 -23.60 2.49 -10.96
C SER A 348 -24.12 3.40 -9.85
N TYR A 349 -24.49 2.85 -8.68
CA TYR A 349 -24.90 3.66 -7.54
C TYR A 349 -23.75 4.53 -7.04
N GLU A 350 -22.54 3.98 -7.00
CA GLU A 350 -21.35 4.70 -6.55
C GLU A 350 -20.93 5.78 -7.56
N LEU A 351 -21.01 5.49 -8.86
CA LEU A 351 -20.60 6.41 -9.93
C LEU A 351 -21.43 7.70 -9.92
N TYR A 352 -22.73 7.56 -9.69
CA TYR A 352 -23.69 8.66 -9.67
C TYR A 352 -24.05 9.11 -8.25
N SER A 353 -23.23 8.75 -7.25
CA SER A 353 -23.38 9.29 -5.89
C SER A 353 -23.01 10.78 -5.84
N ASP A 354 -23.53 11.53 -4.86
CA ASP A 354 -23.16 12.93 -4.64
C ASP A 354 -21.64 13.10 -4.46
N VAL A 355 -21.03 12.17 -3.73
CA VAL A 355 -19.58 12.18 -3.45
C VAL A 355 -18.79 12.00 -4.74
N ALA A 356 -19.11 11.02 -5.59
CA ALA A 356 -18.43 10.86 -6.88
C ALA A 356 -18.70 12.07 -7.80
N CYS A 357 -19.88 12.68 -7.75
CA CYS A 357 -20.19 13.86 -8.55
C CYS A 357 -19.38 15.09 -8.12
N CYS A 358 -19.09 15.23 -6.82
CA CYS A 358 -18.36 16.37 -6.27
C CYS A 358 -16.83 16.19 -6.25
N TYR A 359 -16.34 14.99 -5.95
CA TYR A 359 -14.90 14.72 -5.77
C TYR A 359 -14.32 13.96 -6.97
N PRO A 360 -13.50 14.63 -7.82
CA PRO A 360 -12.97 14.02 -9.03
C PRO A 360 -12.21 12.71 -8.80
N ALA A 361 -11.37 12.61 -7.77
CA ALA A 361 -10.60 11.39 -7.54
C ALA A 361 -11.50 10.19 -7.19
N VAL A 362 -12.59 10.41 -6.45
CA VAL A 362 -13.61 9.37 -6.19
C VAL A 362 -14.28 8.97 -7.49
N ARG A 363 -14.71 9.96 -8.30
CA ARG A 363 -15.29 9.71 -9.62
C ARG A 363 -14.37 8.86 -10.49
N ASP A 364 -13.10 9.24 -10.57
CA ASP A 364 -12.15 8.64 -11.49
C ASP A 364 -11.86 7.17 -11.13
N VAL A 365 -11.79 6.84 -9.83
CA VAL A 365 -11.67 5.47 -9.34
C VAL A 365 -12.89 4.62 -9.74
N VAL A 366 -14.10 5.12 -9.47
CA VAL A 366 -15.33 4.38 -9.79
C VAL A 366 -15.52 4.27 -11.30
N LEU A 367 -15.26 5.35 -12.03
CA LEU A 367 -15.41 5.39 -13.48
C LEU A 367 -14.43 4.44 -14.16
N ALA A 368 -13.17 4.35 -13.70
CA ALA A 368 -12.21 3.39 -14.23
C ALA A 368 -12.74 1.94 -14.11
N TYR A 369 -13.28 1.59 -12.94
CA TYR A 369 -13.91 0.29 -12.72
C TYR A 369 -15.12 0.05 -13.64
N VAL A 370 -16.02 1.03 -13.75
CA VAL A 370 -17.22 0.94 -14.60
C VAL A 370 -16.84 0.75 -16.07
N VAL A 371 -15.83 1.48 -16.55
CA VAL A 371 -15.35 1.36 -17.93
C VAL A 371 -14.74 0.00 -18.18
N GLU A 372 -13.97 -0.56 -17.25
CA GLU A 372 -13.38 -1.90 -17.34
C GLU A 372 -14.47 -2.98 -17.41
N HIS A 373 -15.46 -2.91 -16.52
CA HIS A 373 -16.52 -3.91 -16.34
C HIS A 373 -17.86 -3.57 -17.02
N TRP A 374 -17.87 -2.68 -18.01
CA TRP A 374 -19.09 -2.12 -18.60
C TRP A 374 -20.12 -3.15 -19.06
N ASN A 375 -19.69 -4.27 -19.63
CA ASN A 375 -20.58 -5.32 -20.14
C ASN A 375 -21.50 -5.91 -19.06
N GLU A 376 -21.05 -5.92 -17.82
CA GLU A 376 -21.80 -6.40 -16.65
C GLU A 376 -22.51 -5.24 -15.95
N VAL A 377 -21.81 -4.12 -15.74
CA VAL A 377 -22.33 -2.93 -15.06
C VAL A 377 -23.53 -2.35 -15.81
N GLY A 378 -23.44 -2.17 -17.13
CA GLY A 378 -24.50 -1.56 -17.94
C GLY A 378 -25.80 -2.37 -18.00
N LYS A 379 -25.75 -3.66 -17.62
CA LYS A 379 -26.92 -4.56 -17.54
C LYS A 379 -27.43 -4.75 -16.11
N SER A 380 -26.78 -4.15 -15.13
CA SER A 380 -27.13 -4.30 -13.72
C SER A 380 -28.43 -3.57 -13.37
N LYS A 381 -29.14 -4.05 -12.34
CA LYS A 381 -30.28 -3.35 -11.75
C LYS A 381 -29.91 -1.92 -11.32
N ALA A 382 -28.71 -1.75 -10.78
CA ALA A 382 -28.20 -0.44 -10.38
C ALA A 382 -28.11 0.54 -11.57
N ALA A 383 -27.72 0.08 -12.76
CA ALA A 383 -27.72 0.93 -13.95
C ALA A 383 -29.15 1.36 -14.34
N SER A 384 -30.11 0.43 -14.33
CA SER A 384 -31.52 0.72 -14.60
C SER A 384 -32.09 1.72 -13.60
N GLU A 385 -31.88 1.50 -12.29
CA GLU A 385 -32.39 2.42 -11.26
C GLU A 385 -31.77 3.82 -11.36
N MET A 386 -30.49 3.92 -11.71
CA MET A 386 -29.86 5.23 -11.92
C MET A 386 -30.36 5.92 -13.19
N GLN A 387 -30.76 5.16 -14.22
CA GLN A 387 -31.45 5.70 -15.39
C GLN A 387 -32.84 6.23 -15.02
N ASP A 388 -33.64 5.46 -14.28
CA ASP A 388 -34.97 5.89 -13.85
C ASP A 388 -34.90 7.20 -13.04
N LYS A 389 -33.90 7.30 -12.14
CA LYS A 389 -33.61 8.55 -11.40
C LYS A 389 -33.19 9.70 -12.31
N ALA A 390 -32.47 9.42 -13.40
CA ALA A 390 -32.09 10.43 -14.38
C ALA A 390 -33.34 10.99 -15.07
N GLU A 391 -34.25 10.12 -15.48
CA GLU A 391 -35.51 10.48 -16.14
C GLU A 391 -36.43 11.31 -15.21
N GLN A 392 -36.38 11.03 -13.91
CA GLN A 392 -37.12 11.76 -12.88
C GLN A 392 -36.44 13.07 -12.44
N GLY A 393 -35.21 13.35 -12.91
CA GLY A 393 -34.44 14.53 -12.50
C GLY A 393 -33.91 14.46 -11.06
N GLU A 394 -33.79 13.25 -10.48
CA GLU A 394 -33.35 13.02 -9.11
C GLU A 394 -31.84 12.79 -8.98
N LEU A 395 -31.10 12.82 -10.10
CA LEU A 395 -29.65 12.66 -10.06
C LEU A 395 -28.93 13.92 -9.53
N PRO A 396 -27.76 13.76 -8.89
CA PRO A 396 -26.96 14.89 -8.44
C PRO A 396 -26.57 15.83 -9.58
N VAL A 397 -26.37 17.11 -9.28
CA VAL A 397 -26.02 18.15 -10.29
C VAL A 397 -24.79 17.76 -11.13
N GLY A 398 -23.82 17.04 -10.53
CA GLY A 398 -22.61 16.58 -11.24
C GLY A 398 -22.81 15.34 -12.12
N ALA A 399 -23.97 14.68 -12.08
CA ALA A 399 -24.19 13.40 -12.77
C ALA A 399 -24.13 13.54 -14.29
N ALA A 400 -24.63 14.65 -14.85
CA ALA A 400 -24.57 14.89 -16.30
C ALA A 400 -23.11 14.92 -16.81
N LYS A 401 -22.21 15.60 -16.08
CA LYS A 401 -20.78 15.59 -16.38
C LYS A 401 -20.19 14.18 -16.29
N THR A 402 -20.55 13.42 -15.25
CA THR A 402 -20.10 12.04 -15.07
C THR A 402 -20.56 11.14 -16.23
N ALA A 403 -21.81 11.27 -16.69
CA ALA A 403 -22.35 10.53 -17.81
C ALA A 403 -21.62 10.86 -19.13
N MET A 404 -21.32 12.14 -19.38
CA MET A 404 -20.54 12.56 -20.55
C MET A 404 -19.12 11.97 -20.53
N MET A 405 -18.46 11.96 -19.36
CA MET A 405 -17.13 11.35 -19.20
C MET A 405 -17.16 9.84 -19.43
N LEU A 406 -18.18 9.16 -18.92
CA LEU A 406 -18.38 7.72 -19.15
C LEU A 406 -18.57 7.44 -20.65
N ALA A 407 -19.45 8.18 -21.32
CA ALA A 407 -19.70 8.03 -22.75
C ALA A 407 -18.43 8.22 -23.58
N ALA A 408 -17.62 9.25 -23.28
CA ALA A 408 -16.37 9.50 -23.96
C ALA A 408 -15.38 8.32 -23.81
N LYS A 409 -15.18 7.82 -22.60
CA LYS A 409 -14.26 6.69 -22.33
C LYS A 409 -14.74 5.37 -22.91
N LEU A 410 -16.05 5.12 -22.95
CA LEU A 410 -16.60 3.94 -23.62
C LEU A 410 -16.42 4.01 -25.14
N ALA A 411 -16.56 5.19 -25.75
CA ALA A 411 -16.30 5.38 -27.18
C ALA A 411 -14.82 5.19 -27.53
N GLU A 412 -13.90 5.58 -26.65
CA GLU A 412 -12.47 5.31 -26.79
C GLU A 412 -12.15 3.82 -26.71
N ARG A 413 -12.81 3.08 -25.82
CA ARG A 413 -12.63 1.61 -25.67
C ARG A 413 -13.05 0.81 -26.91
N GLN A 414 -13.95 1.35 -27.73
CA GLN A 414 -14.47 0.70 -28.94
C GLN A 414 -13.62 0.93 -30.20
N LYS A 415 -12.64 1.84 -30.13
CA LYS A 415 -11.63 2.04 -31.17
C LYS A 415 -10.46 1.11 -30.95
#